data_AF-A0A537XE39-F1
#
_entry.id   AF-A0A537XE39-F1
#
_cell.length_a   1.000
_cell.length_b   1.000
_cell.length_c   1.000
_cell.angle_alpha   90.00
_cell.angle_beta   90.00
_cell.angle_gamma   90.00
#
_symmetry.space_group_name_H-M   'P 1'
#
loop_
_entity.id
_entity.type
_entity.pdbx_description
1 polymer ?
#
loop_
_entity_poly.entity_id
_entity_poly.type
_entity_poly.pdbx_seq_one_letter_code
_entity_poly.pdbx_strand_id
1 'polypeptide(L)' 'LAEHRATLAPLLASISPRERTVLQLRFAEDLTQAEIGARIGVSQMQVSRLIRQTLARLRAAAEE' A
#
# COMPACT_ATOMS: atom_id res chain seq x y z
N LEU A 1 14.98 -1.54 -17.32
CA LEU A 1 15.36 -1.15 -15.93
C LEU A 1 15.10 0.32 -15.62
N ALA A 2 15.46 1.26 -16.50
CA ALA A 2 15.15 2.70 -16.32
C ALA A 2 13.66 3.04 -16.48
N GLU A 3 12.98 2.45 -17.49
CA GLU A 3 11.54 2.67 -17.73
C GLU A 3 10.66 2.25 -16.54
N HIS A 4 10.89 1.07 -15.96
CA HIS A 4 10.15 0.62 -14.77
C HIS A 4 10.33 1.55 -13.56
N ARG A 5 11.50 2.19 -13.38
CA ARG A 5 11.71 3.16 -12.31
C ARG A 5 10.95 4.46 -12.56
N ALA A 6 10.84 4.89 -13.82
CA ALA A 6 10.08 6.07 -14.21
C ALA A 6 8.58 5.88 -13.95
N THR A 7 8.03 4.68 -14.19
CA THR A 7 6.62 4.36 -13.89
C THR A 7 6.35 4.23 -12.38
N LEU A 8 7.33 3.81 -11.59
CA LEU A 8 7.16 3.62 -10.15
C LEU A 8 7.19 4.93 -9.34
N ALA A 9 7.89 5.96 -9.79
CA ALA A 9 7.99 7.21 -9.04
C ALA A 9 6.63 7.95 -8.88
N PRO A 10 5.80 8.11 -9.92
CA PRO A 10 4.45 8.67 -9.80
C PRO A 10 3.53 7.81 -8.94
N LEU A 11 3.59 6.49 -9.11
CA LEU A 11 2.80 5.53 -8.32
C LEU A 11 3.13 5.60 -6.83
N LEU A 12 4.41 5.69 -6.48
CA LEU A 12 4.80 5.84 -5.09
C LEU A 12 4.40 7.21 -4.54
N ALA A 13 4.45 8.28 -5.35
CA ALA A 13 4.03 9.62 -4.96
C ALA A 13 2.52 9.72 -4.66
N SER A 14 1.67 8.85 -5.25
CA SER A 14 0.22 8.85 -5.04
C SER A 14 -0.23 8.23 -3.70
N ILE A 15 0.70 7.66 -2.92
CA ILE A 15 0.43 7.00 -1.64
C ILE A 15 1.33 7.50 -0.51
N SER A 16 0.74 7.63 0.68
CA SER A 16 1.40 8.10 1.90
C SER A 16 2.41 7.08 2.45
N PRO A 17 3.36 7.50 3.31
CA PRO A 17 4.28 6.59 3.98
C PRO A 17 3.58 5.47 4.76
N ARG A 18 2.46 5.78 5.43
CA ARG A 18 1.68 4.79 6.18
C ARG A 18 1.09 3.71 5.26
N GLU A 19 0.59 4.13 4.09
CA GLU A 19 0.06 3.20 3.09
C GLU A 19 1.15 2.30 2.52
N ARG A 20 2.34 2.86 2.22
CA ARG A 20 3.52 2.08 1.80
C ARG A 20 3.89 1.04 2.84
N THR A 21 3.96 1.43 4.12
CA THR A 21 4.22 0.48 5.22
C THR A 21 3.20 -0.64 5.21
N VAL A 22 1.90 -0.34 5.16
CA VAL A 22 0.85 -1.38 5.19
C VAL A 22 0.93 -2.32 3.98
N LEU A 23 1.26 -1.82 2.79
CA LEU A 23 1.49 -2.67 1.61
C LEU A 23 2.74 -3.53 1.76
N GLN A 24 3.85 -2.99 2.29
CA GLN A 24 5.07 -3.75 2.55
C GLN A 24 4.79 -4.89 3.53
N LEU A 25 4.13 -4.58 4.66
CA LEU A 25 3.76 -5.59 5.65
C LEU A 25 2.87 -6.69 5.04
N ARG A 26 1.95 -6.32 4.14
CA ARG A 26 1.00 -7.26 3.54
C ARG A 26 1.62 -8.13 2.44
N PHE A 27 2.40 -7.55 1.55
CA PHE A 27 2.81 -8.18 0.28
C PHE A 27 4.28 -8.56 0.23
N ALA A 28 5.13 -7.96 1.07
CA ALA A 28 6.55 -8.34 1.17
C ALA A 28 6.83 -9.19 2.41
N GLU A 29 6.14 -8.91 3.53
CA GLU A 29 6.28 -9.65 4.79
C GLU A 29 5.14 -10.65 5.03
N ASP A 30 4.20 -10.78 4.08
CA ASP A 30 3.07 -11.71 4.09
C ASP A 30 2.16 -11.69 5.33
N LEU A 31 2.20 -10.63 6.14
CA LEU A 31 1.36 -10.52 7.33
C LEU A 31 -0.13 -10.45 6.98
N THR A 32 -0.96 -11.08 7.81
CA THR A 32 -2.40 -10.91 7.79
C THR A 32 -2.80 -9.49 8.18
N GLN A 33 -3.99 -9.05 7.76
CA GLN A 33 -4.51 -7.72 8.11
C GLN A 33 -4.70 -7.55 9.63
N ALA A 34 -4.94 -8.66 10.36
CA ALA A 34 -5.03 -8.65 11.81
C ALA A 34 -3.68 -8.41 12.47
N GLU A 35 -2.63 -9.11 12.03
CA GLU A 35 -1.25 -8.90 12.52
C GLU A 35 -0.75 -7.49 12.20
N ILE A 36 -1.06 -6.98 11.00
CA ILE A 36 -0.75 -5.58 10.63
C ILE A 36 -1.46 -4.62 11.57
N GLY A 37 -2.75 -4.84 11.84
CA GLY A 37 -3.54 -4.00 12.74
C GLY A 37 -2.95 -3.95 14.14
N ALA A 38 -2.60 -5.12 14.69
CA ALA A 38 -1.92 -5.23 15.98
C ALA A 38 -0.58 -4.49 15.99
N ARG A 39 0.22 -4.61 14.91
CA ARG A 39 1.54 -3.97 14.79
C ARG A 39 1.47 -2.43 14.72
N ILE A 40 0.45 -1.86 14.08
CA ILE A 40 0.34 -0.41 13.86
C ILE A 40 -0.73 0.28 14.71
N GLY A 41 -1.30 -0.44 15.69
CA GLY A 41 -2.25 0.09 16.67
C GLY A 41 -3.63 0.44 16.10
N VAL A 42 -4.15 -0.34 15.15
CA VAL A 42 -5.48 -0.14 14.56
C VAL A 42 -6.22 -1.46 14.37
N SER A 43 -7.54 -1.39 14.16
CA SER A 43 -8.32 -2.60 13.86
C SER A 43 -7.97 -3.19 12.49
N GLN A 44 -8.13 -4.51 12.36
CA GLN A 44 -8.04 -5.21 11.07
C GLN A 44 -8.96 -4.59 10.00
N MET A 45 -10.14 -4.11 10.39
CA MET A 45 -11.07 -3.43 9.48
C MET A 45 -10.52 -2.09 8.96
N GLN A 46 -9.81 -1.33 9.79
CA GLN A 46 -9.11 -0.13 9.33
C GLN A 46 -7.99 -0.48 8.35
N VAL A 47 -7.24 -1.55 8.60
CA VAL A 47 -6.22 -2.06 7.66
C VAL A 47 -6.85 -2.47 6.33
N SER A 48 -7.95 -3.23 6.35
CA SER A 48 -8.69 -3.66 5.16
C SER A 48 -9.12 -2.47 4.30
N ARG A 49 -9.68 -1.43 4.94
CA ARG A 49 -10.11 -0.20 4.25
C ARG A 49 -8.93 0.53 3.63
N LEU A 50 -7.82 0.66 4.38
CA LEU A 50 -6.62 1.34 3.90
C LEU A 50 -6.04 0.63 2.67
N ILE A 51 -5.83 -0.70 2.73
CA ILE A 51 -5.32 -1.48 1.59
C ILE A 51 -6.17 -1.27 0.35
N ARG A 52 -7.50 -1.37 0.48
CA ARG A 52 -8.41 -1.19 -0.67
C ARG A 52 -8.30 0.22 -1.27
N GLN A 53 -8.28 1.26 -0.44
CA GLN A 53 -8.15 2.63 -0.91
C GLN A 53 -6.81 2.89 -1.59
N THR A 54 -5.72 2.38 -1.00
CA THR A 54 -4.37 2.51 -1.56
C THR A 54 -4.25 1.79 -2.91
N LEU A 55 -4.74 0.56 -3.02
CA LEU A 55 -4.73 -0.19 -4.28
C LEU A 55 -5.56 0.51 -5.37
N ALA A 56 -6.71 1.11 -5.01
CA ALA A 56 -7.52 1.88 -5.95
C ALA A 56 -6.77 3.12 -6.47
N ARG A 57 -6.05 3.85 -5.60
CA ARG A 57 -5.22 4.99 -6.03
C ARG A 57 -4.05 4.58 -6.91
N LEU A 58 -3.36 3.51 -6.55
CA LEU A 58 -2.27 2.96 -7.36
C LEU A 58 -2.76 2.53 -8.74
N ARG A 59 -3.94 1.89 -8.82
CA ARG A 59 -4.55 1.53 -10.10
C ARG A 59 -4.88 2.76 -10.94
N ALA A 60 -5.52 3.77 -10.36
CA ALA A 60 -5.84 5.00 -11.07
C ALA A 60 -4.58 5.70 -11.60
N ALA A 61 -3.54 5.82 -10.77
CA ALA A 61 -2.27 6.44 -11.17
C ALA A 61 -1.43 5.59 -12.15
N ALA A 62 -1.79 4.32 -12.38
CA ALA A 62 -1.15 3.46 -13.39
C ALA A 62 -1.86 3.49 -14.74
N GLU A 63 -3.10 3.98 -14.77
CA GLU A 63 -3.93 4.10 -15.97
C GLU A 63 -3.82 5.50 -16.62
N GLU A 64 -3.13 6.45 -15.95
CA GLU A 64 -2.69 7.77 -16.46
C GLU A 64 -1.26 7.72 -17.02
#